data_AF-A0A6G0YF84-F1
#
_entry.id   AF-A0A6G0YF84-F1
#
_cell.length_a   1.000
_cell.length_b   1.000
_cell.length_c   1.000
_cell.angle_alpha   90.00
_cell.angle_beta   90.00
_cell.angle_gamma   90.00
#
_symmetry.space_group_name_H-M   'P 1'
#
loop_
_entity.id
_entity.type
_entity.pdbx_description
1 polymer ?
#
loop_
_entity_poly.entity_id
_entity_poly.type
_entity_poly.pdbx_seq_one_letter_code
_entity_poly.pdbx_strand_id
1 'polypeptide(L)'
;GSVSPLSAGYSFYISEFHISFSNNLPPTITSFTAERFAIIDALNNISSLPPNKFLIATDSLSCLQALTSNAYNSNLSPLIITIRQIVYSLTGAGTDIQFL
;
A
#
# COMPACT_ATOMS: atom_id res chain seq x y z
N GLY A 1 1.80 -5.63 7.47
CA GLY A 1 0.59 -6.50 7.49
C GLY A 1 0.89 -7.68 8.37
N SER A 2 -0.10 -8.25 9.06
CA SER A 2 0.13 -9.32 10.04
C SER A 2 -0.74 -10.54 9.76
N VAL A 3 -0.19 -11.72 9.98
CA VAL A 3 -0.87 -13.01 9.81
C VAL A 3 -0.58 -13.93 10.98
N SER A 4 -1.59 -14.70 11.36
CA SER A 4 -1.54 -15.79 12.32
C SER A 4 -2.30 -16.99 11.73
N PRO A 5 -2.21 -18.20 12.31
CA PRO A 5 -2.93 -19.37 11.81
C PRO A 5 -4.46 -19.20 11.71
N LEU A 6 -5.03 -18.25 12.47
CA LEU A 6 -6.48 -18.05 12.58
C LEU A 6 -6.94 -16.66 12.10
N SER A 7 -6.01 -15.76 11.76
CA SER A 7 -6.35 -14.39 11.40
C SER A 7 -5.32 -13.77 10.48
N ALA A 8 -5.77 -12.86 9.63
CA ALA A 8 -4.92 -11.98 8.86
C ALA A 8 -5.48 -10.56 8.95
N GLY A 9 -4.61 -9.57 8.83
CA GLY A 9 -5.03 -8.18 8.86
C GLY A 9 -3.92 -7.21 8.49
N TYR A 10 -4.30 -5.96 8.35
CA TYR A 10 -3.37 -4.87 8.12
C TYR A 10 -3.80 -3.63 8.87
N SER A 11 -2.84 -2.74 9.02
CA SER A 11 -3.05 -1.42 9.59
C SER A 11 -2.06 -0.45 8.97
N PHE A 12 -2.42 0.82 8.98
CA PHE A 12 -1.52 1.92 8.67
C PHE A 12 -1.89 3.13 9.52
N TYR A 13 -0.96 4.07 9.61
CA TYR A 13 -1.11 5.28 10.41
C TYR A 13 -0.67 6.49 9.59
N ILE A 14 -1.49 7.54 9.59
CA ILE A 14 -1.18 8.80 8.94
C ILE A 14 -0.77 9.80 10.03
N SER A 15 0.53 9.99 10.18
CA SER A 15 1.12 10.74 11.29
C SER A 15 0.63 12.17 11.40
N GLU A 16 0.55 12.89 10.28
CA GLU A 16 0.13 14.30 10.23
C GLU A 16 -1.28 14.51 10.79
N PHE A 17 -2.17 13.54 10.59
CA PHE A 17 -3.57 13.65 10.99
C PHE A 17 -3.90 12.90 12.27
N HIS A 18 -2.94 12.16 12.84
CA HIS A 18 -3.17 11.24 13.95
C HIS A 18 -4.30 10.22 13.67
N ILE A 19 -4.43 9.78 12.43
CA ILE A 19 -5.46 8.82 12.01
C ILE A 19 -4.85 7.43 11.86
N SER A 20 -5.43 6.44 12.53
CA SER A 20 -5.09 5.03 12.38
C SER A 20 -6.20 4.28 11.67
N PHE A 21 -5.84 3.41 10.74
CA PHE A 21 -6.75 2.47 10.10
C PHE A 21 -6.27 1.05 10.32
N SER A 22 -7.23 0.13 10.45
CA SER A 22 -6.97 -1.30 10.52
C SER A 22 -8.15 -2.07 9.97
N ASN A 23 -7.88 -3.19 9.30
CA ASN A 23 -8.92 -4.05 8.79
C ASN A 23 -8.49 -5.52 8.86
N ASN A 24 -9.48 -6.40 8.98
CA ASN A 24 -9.29 -7.84 8.98
C ASN A 24 -9.41 -8.39 7.55
N LEU A 25 -8.60 -9.40 7.27
CA LEU A 25 -8.61 -10.14 6.02
C LEU A 25 -8.93 -11.61 6.29
N PRO A 26 -9.37 -12.37 5.28
CA PRO A 26 -9.52 -13.81 5.40
C PRO A 26 -8.20 -14.46 5.89
N PRO A 27 -8.26 -15.48 6.77
CA PRO A 27 -7.06 -16.10 7.35
C PRO A 27 -6.21 -16.87 6.32
N THR A 28 -6.71 -17.07 5.11
CA THR A 28 -6.00 -17.70 3.98
C THR A 28 -4.99 -16.77 3.30
N ILE A 29 -4.97 -15.50 3.67
CA ILE A 29 -4.13 -14.47 3.08
C ILE A 29 -2.70 -14.50 3.66
N THR A 30 -1.69 -14.28 2.80
CA THR A 30 -0.29 -14.17 3.22
C THR A 30 0.03 -12.77 3.78
N SER A 31 1.07 -12.65 4.61
CA SER A 31 1.57 -11.35 5.11
C SER A 31 1.85 -10.38 3.97
N PHE A 32 2.50 -10.89 2.92
CA PHE A 32 2.79 -10.19 1.68
C PHE A 32 1.53 -9.56 1.04
N THR A 33 0.44 -10.30 0.97
CA THR A 33 -0.82 -9.79 0.41
C THR A 33 -1.47 -8.79 1.36
N ALA A 34 -1.44 -9.03 2.68
CA ALA A 34 -1.96 -8.10 3.67
C ALA A 34 -1.24 -6.74 3.65
N GLU A 35 0.08 -6.73 3.45
CA GLU A 35 0.87 -5.51 3.29
C GLU A 35 0.43 -4.68 2.08
N ARG A 36 0.08 -5.32 0.95
CA ARG A 36 -0.43 -4.60 -0.23
C ARG A 36 -1.79 -3.99 0.00
N PHE A 37 -2.67 -4.68 0.73
CA PHE A 37 -3.94 -4.10 1.14
C PHE A 37 -3.73 -2.85 2.01
N ALA A 38 -2.74 -2.86 2.91
CA ALA A 38 -2.37 -1.67 3.67
C ALA A 38 -2.00 -0.48 2.76
N ILE A 39 -1.19 -0.73 1.73
CA ILE A 39 -0.77 0.31 0.79
C ILE A 39 -1.94 0.81 -0.06
N ILE A 40 -2.78 -0.09 -0.58
CA ILE A 40 -3.96 0.27 -1.38
C ILE A 40 -4.90 1.15 -0.57
N ASP A 41 -5.23 0.76 0.65
CA ASP A 41 -6.12 1.55 1.50
C ASP A 41 -5.49 2.87 1.91
N ALA A 42 -4.19 2.90 2.23
CA ALA A 42 -3.49 4.14 2.51
C ALA A 42 -3.58 5.11 1.32
N LEU A 43 -3.32 4.64 0.10
CA LEU A 43 -3.41 5.43 -1.12
C LEU A 43 -4.83 5.96 -1.37
N ASN A 44 -5.84 5.12 -1.17
CA ASN A 44 -7.24 5.53 -1.30
C ASN A 44 -7.62 6.60 -0.26
N ASN A 45 -7.12 6.50 0.97
CA ASN A 45 -7.39 7.48 2.02
C ASN A 45 -6.72 8.83 1.76
N ILE A 46 -5.44 8.84 1.38
CA ILE A 46 -4.70 10.09 1.11
C ILE A 46 -5.21 10.84 -0.12
N SER A 47 -5.93 10.17 -1.03
CA SER A 47 -6.51 10.79 -2.24
C SER A 47 -7.41 12.00 -1.95
N SER A 48 -7.95 12.09 -0.73
CA SER A 48 -8.87 13.14 -0.28
C SER A 48 -8.26 14.09 0.76
N LEU A 49 -6.99 13.89 1.13
CA LEU A 49 -6.33 14.62 2.21
C LEU A 49 -5.33 15.64 1.65
N PRO A 50 -5.29 16.88 2.18
CA PRO A 50 -4.11 17.73 2.01
C PRO A 50 -2.94 17.19 2.86
N PRO A 51 -1.68 17.65 2.67
CA PRO A 51 -1.14 18.28 1.47
C PRO A 51 -0.98 17.26 0.34
N ASN A 52 -0.76 17.70 -0.90
CA ASN A 52 -0.56 16.81 -2.05
C ASN A 52 0.83 16.15 -2.09
N LYS A 53 1.46 15.89 -0.94
CA LYS A 53 2.76 15.24 -0.85
C LYS A 53 2.80 14.25 0.30
N PHE A 54 3.03 12.98 -0.03
CA PHE A 54 2.98 11.87 0.93
C PHE A 54 4.21 10.98 0.83
N LEU A 55 4.64 10.50 1.99
CA LEU A 55 5.66 9.47 2.13
C LEU A 55 4.99 8.21 2.70
N ILE A 56 4.96 7.13 1.92
CA ILE A 56 4.49 5.82 2.37
C ILE A 56 5.71 5.03 2.84
N ALA A 57 5.86 4.89 4.15
CA ALA A 57 6.89 4.06 4.75
C ALA A 57 6.36 2.63 4.97
N THR A 58 7.07 1.62 4.46
CA THR A 58 6.74 0.21 4.66
C THR A 58 7.97 -0.59 5.07
N ASP A 59 7.79 -1.47 6.06
CA ASP A 59 8.80 -2.45 6.48
C ASP A 59 8.93 -3.63 5.51
N SER A 60 8.05 -3.72 4.51
CA SER A 60 8.07 -4.79 3.52
C SER A 60 8.99 -4.46 2.35
N LEU A 61 10.25 -4.88 2.46
CA LEU A 61 11.23 -4.83 1.36
C LEU A 61 10.67 -5.46 0.08
N SER A 62 9.90 -6.53 0.24
CA SER A 62 9.30 -7.26 -0.86
C SER A 62 8.20 -6.45 -1.59
N CYS A 63 7.50 -5.55 -0.90
CA CYS A 63 6.60 -4.59 -1.52
C CYS A 63 7.38 -3.50 -2.27
N LEU A 64 8.42 -2.93 -1.66
CA LEU A 64 9.26 -1.90 -2.29
C LEU A 64 9.91 -2.41 -3.59
N GLN A 65 10.48 -3.63 -3.55
CA GLN A 65 11.05 -4.28 -4.73
C GLN A 65 10.00 -4.53 -5.81
N ALA A 66 8.80 -4.96 -5.44
CA ALA A 66 7.74 -5.19 -6.41
C ALA A 66 7.18 -3.89 -7.01
N LEU A 67 7.23 -2.77 -6.29
CA LEU A 67 6.83 -1.46 -6.81
C LEU A 67 7.88 -0.85 -7.74
N THR A 68 9.17 -1.10 -7.46
CA THR A 68 10.30 -0.60 -8.25
C THR A 68 10.72 -1.51 -9.41
N SER A 69 10.31 -2.78 -9.41
CA SER A 69 10.69 -3.73 -10.46
C SER A 69 10.16 -3.34 -11.83
N ASN A 70 10.93 -3.65 -12.88
CA ASN A 70 10.47 -3.37 -14.25
C ASN A 70 9.32 -4.32 -14.62
N ALA A 71 8.24 -3.77 -15.19
CA ALA A 71 7.01 -4.54 -15.47
C ALA A 71 7.21 -5.67 -16.49
N TYR A 72 8.25 -5.57 -17.31
CA TYR A 72 8.56 -6.53 -18.38
C TYR A 72 9.32 -7.78 -17.90
N ASN A 73 9.90 -7.75 -16.70
CA ASN A 73 10.82 -8.81 -16.22
C ASN A 73 10.30 -9.58 -15.00
N SER A 74 9.06 -9.34 -14.56
CA SER A 74 8.51 -10.03 -13.38
C SER A 74 7.02 -10.32 -13.56
N ASN A 75 6.58 -11.50 -13.12
CA ASN A 75 5.16 -11.83 -12.95
C ASN A 75 4.59 -10.91 -11.87
N LEU A 76 4.15 -9.71 -12.25
CA LEU A 76 3.56 -8.74 -11.34
C LEU A 76 2.23 -9.28 -10.83
N SER A 77 2.11 -9.38 -9.51
CA SER A 77 0.83 -9.66 -8.87
C SER A 77 -0.20 -8.59 -9.28
N PRO A 78 -1.47 -8.97 -9.53
CA PRO A 78 -2.54 -8.01 -9.84
C PRO A 78 -2.62 -6.85 -8.84
N LEU A 79 -2.36 -7.11 -7.56
CA LEU A 79 -2.35 -6.08 -6.52
C LEU A 79 -1.27 -5.01 -6.73
N ILE A 80 -0.10 -5.39 -7.23
CA ILE A 80 0.96 -4.41 -7.54
C ILE A 80 0.56 -3.56 -8.74
N ILE A 81 -0.10 -4.16 -9.74
CA ILE A 81 -0.63 -3.41 -10.88
C ILE A 81 -1.66 -2.39 -10.39
N THR A 82 -2.57 -2.78 -9.50
CA THR A 82 -3.53 -1.88 -8.86
C THR A 82 -2.85 -0.75 -8.11
N ILE A 83 -1.83 -1.04 -7.28
CA ILE A 83 -1.09 0.01 -6.56
C ILE A 83 -0.45 0.99 -7.54
N ARG A 84 0.21 0.50 -8.59
CA ARG A 84 0.83 1.37 -9.62
C ARG A 84 -0.20 2.22 -10.35
N GLN A 85 -1.37 1.69 -10.66
CA GLN A 85 -2.46 2.42 -11.29
C GLN A 85 -2.98 3.55 -10.38
N ILE A 86 -3.19 3.28 -9.09
CA ILE A 86 -3.63 4.29 -8.13
C ILE A 86 -2.56 5.39 -8.00
N VAL A 87 -1.29 5.02 -7.81
CA VAL A 87 -0.18 5.97 -7.74
C VAL A 87 -0.12 6.84 -8.99
N TYR A 88 -0.19 6.22 -10.18
CA TYR A 88 -0.17 6.95 -11.45
C TYR A 88 -1.34 7.95 -11.55
N SER A 89 -2.55 7.54 -11.14
CA SER A 89 -3.72 8.41 -11.11
C SER A 89 -3.54 9.59 -10.14
N LEU A 90 -3.02 9.34 -8.95
CA LEU A 90 -2.80 10.38 -7.92
C LEU A 90 -1.71 11.36 -8.33
N THR A 91 -0.62 10.87 -8.93
CA THR A 91 0.43 11.72 -9.50
C THR A 91 -0.10 12.54 -10.67
N GLY A 92 -0.94 11.96 -11.54
CA GLY A 92 -1.65 12.71 -12.59
C GLY A 92 -2.57 13.80 -12.04
N ALA A 93 -3.13 13.62 -10.85
CA ALA A 93 -3.92 14.63 -10.14
C ALA A 93 -3.07 15.64 -9.34
N GLY A 94 -1.73 15.56 -9.40
CA GLY A 94 -0.82 16.48 -8.73
C GLY A 94 -0.40 16.08 -7.32
N THR A 95 -0.57 14.81 -6.94
CA THR A 95 -0.10 14.25 -5.66
C THR A 95 1.29 13.61 -5.82
N ASP A 96 2.29 14.13 -5.13
CA ASP A 96 3.64 13.56 -5.04
C ASP A 96 3.66 12.42 -4.01
N ILE A 97 3.97 11.20 -4.44
CA ILE A 97 3.97 10.01 -3.59
C ILE A 97 5.34 9.35 -3.67
N GLN A 98 5.98 9.21 -2.52
CA GLN A 98 7.26 8.53 -2.37
C GLN A 98 7.10 7.29 -1.50
N PHE A 99 7.86 6.25 -1.82
CA PHE A 99 7.90 5.01 -1.05
C PHE A 99 9.26 4.89 -0.36
N LEU A 100 9.24 4.57 0.95
CA LEU A 100 10.42 4.33 1.78
C LEU A 100 10.37 2.95 2.43
#